data_AF-A0A935AXP3-F1
#
_entry.id   AF-A0A935AXP3-F1
#
_cell.length_a   1.000
_cell.length_b   1.000
_cell.length_c   1.000
_cell.angle_alpha   90.00
_cell.angle_beta   90.00
_cell.angle_gamma   90.00
#
_symmetry.space_group_name_H-M   'P 1'
#
loop_
_entity.id
_entity.type
_entity.pdbx_description
1 polymer ?
#
loop_
_entity_poly.entity_id
_entity_poly.type
_entity_poly.pdbx_seq_one_letter_code
_entity_poly.pdbx_strand_id
1 'polypeptide(L)'
;MDNLLELLQQATVTLSQGGAIKDRLADAYAAYLIQIDSEDLPENLRAEFNALCTAMRRERPQPRESAIRASVRKMSNDEAARHAAVVVKVFAGVARSGSGMATRRVRNPASAPIVNLFAADG
;
A
#
# COMPACT_ATOMS: atom_id res chain seq x y z
N MET A 1 13.70 12.63 -3.41
CA MET A 1 12.29 12.23 -3.61
C MET A 1 12.18 10.89 -4.35
N ASP A 2 13.08 10.56 -5.27
CA ASP A 2 13.06 9.29 -6.03
C ASP A 2 13.12 8.04 -5.12
N ASN A 3 13.92 8.11 -4.05
CA ASN A 3 14.08 7.00 -3.10
C ASN A 3 12.79 6.66 -2.32
N LEU A 4 11.93 7.65 -2.01
CA LEU A 4 10.68 7.41 -1.27
C LEU A 4 9.70 6.56 -2.08
N LEU A 5 9.51 6.92 -3.35
CA LEU A 5 8.61 6.20 -4.24
C LEU A 5 9.15 4.79 -4.51
N GLU A 6 10.46 4.64 -4.68
CA GLU A 6 11.12 3.35 -4.86
C GLU A 6 10.93 2.43 -3.64
N LEU A 7 11.15 2.94 -2.41
CA LEU A 7 10.91 2.18 -1.18
C LEU A 7 9.45 1.74 -1.04
N LEU A 8 8.49 2.63 -1.34
CA LEU A 8 7.06 2.31 -1.32
C LEU A 8 6.67 1.31 -2.40
N GLN A 9 7.27 1.41 -3.59
CA GLN A 9 7.09 0.43 -4.66
C GLN A 9 7.58 -0.94 -4.21
N GLN A 10 8.80 -1.04 -3.69
CA GLN A 10 9.38 -2.30 -3.22
C GLN A 10 8.54 -2.92 -2.10
N ALA A 11 8.10 -2.11 -1.12
CA ALA A 11 7.17 -2.57 -0.09
C ALA A 11 5.87 -3.15 -0.68
N THR A 12 5.30 -2.48 -1.70
CA THR A 12 4.09 -2.94 -2.38
C THR A 12 4.32 -4.24 -3.17
N VAL A 13 5.48 -4.38 -3.81
CA VAL A 13 5.88 -5.62 -4.49
C VAL A 13 6.01 -6.76 -3.48
N THR A 14 6.63 -6.54 -2.32
CA THR A 14 6.73 -7.55 -1.25
C THR A 14 5.36 -8.01 -0.76
N LEU A 15 4.38 -7.11 -0.64
CA LEU A 15 3.00 -7.47 -0.28
C LEU A 15 2.33 -8.40 -1.31
N SER A 16 2.71 -8.28 -2.59
CA SER A 16 2.17 -9.11 -3.68
C SER A 16 2.80 -10.50 -3.80
N GLN A 17 3.91 -10.76 -3.11
CA GLN A 17 4.59 -12.06 -3.10
C GLN A 17 3.71 -13.17 -2.49
N GLY A 18 4.14 -14.43 -2.54
CA GLY A 18 3.45 -15.55 -1.88
C GLY A 18 3.55 -15.53 -0.34
N GLY A 19 2.74 -16.33 0.36
CA GLY A 19 2.82 -16.52 1.82
C GLY A 19 1.66 -15.94 2.63
N ALA A 20 1.74 -15.88 3.95
CA ALA A 20 0.70 -15.26 4.77
C ALA A 20 0.80 -13.72 4.71
N ILE A 21 -0.33 -13.01 4.59
CA ILE A 21 -0.35 -11.53 4.50
C ILE A 21 0.42 -10.85 5.64
N LYS A 22 0.39 -11.47 6.82
CA LYS A 22 1.13 -11.07 8.02
C LYS A 22 2.65 -11.08 7.81
N ASP A 23 3.20 -12.19 7.33
CA ASP A 23 4.63 -12.32 7.07
C ASP A 23 5.08 -11.33 6.00
N ARG A 24 4.32 -11.23 4.90
CA ARG A 24 4.61 -10.28 3.82
C ARG A 24 4.64 -8.84 4.31
N LEU A 25 3.68 -8.47 5.18
CA LEU A 25 3.61 -7.15 5.77
C LEU A 25 4.76 -6.89 6.75
N ALA A 26 5.14 -7.89 7.55
CA ALA A 26 6.30 -7.81 8.43
C ALA A 26 7.59 -7.56 7.64
N ASP A 27 7.78 -8.33 6.56
CA ASP A 27 8.97 -8.25 5.72
C ASP A 27 9.02 -6.92 4.95
N ALA A 28 7.89 -6.49 4.37
CA ALA A 28 7.78 -5.18 3.70
C ALA A 28 8.10 -4.03 4.68
N TYR A 29 7.61 -4.13 5.92
CA TYR A 29 7.85 -3.11 6.93
C TYR A 29 9.31 -3.06 7.37
N ALA A 30 9.88 -4.22 7.69
CA ALA A 30 11.25 -4.34 8.17
C ALA A 30 12.29 -3.95 7.11
N ALA A 31 12.03 -4.27 5.84
CA ALA A 31 12.97 -4.00 4.75
C ALA A 31 12.88 -2.57 4.21
N TYR A 32 11.67 -2.01 4.06
CA TYR A 32 11.49 -0.76 3.31
C TYR A 32 10.79 0.33 4.13
N LEU A 33 9.65 0.03 4.77
CA LEU A 33 8.82 1.07 5.41
C LEU A 33 9.48 1.70 6.64
N ILE A 34 10.38 0.99 7.32
CA ILE A 34 11.13 1.52 8.47
C ILE A 34 12.10 2.65 8.06
N GLN A 35 12.50 2.71 6.79
CA GLN A 35 13.41 3.71 6.25
C GLN A 35 12.70 5.00 5.84
N ILE A 36 11.36 5.00 5.80
CA ILE A 36 10.55 6.13 5.36
C ILE A 36 10.25 7.02 6.56
N ASP A 37 10.62 8.29 6.45
CA ASP A 37 10.23 9.28 7.43
C ASP A 37 8.80 9.76 7.17
N SER A 38 8.00 9.88 8.23
CA SER A 38 6.59 10.25 8.08
C SER A 38 6.44 11.71 7.65
N GLU A 39 7.46 12.53 7.89
CA GLU A 39 7.50 13.93 7.47
C GLU A 39 7.68 14.10 5.95
N ASP A 40 8.26 13.11 5.27
CA ASP A 40 8.39 13.12 3.80
C ASP A 40 7.07 12.79 3.08
N LEU A 41 6.08 12.26 3.80
CA LEU A 41 4.77 11.94 3.26
C LEU A 41 3.85 13.17 3.20
N PRO A 42 2.92 13.24 2.23
CA PRO A 42 1.92 14.30 2.19
C PRO A 42 1.02 14.23 3.43
N GLU A 43 0.62 15.39 3.95
CA GLU A 43 -0.02 15.56 5.27
C GLU A 43 -1.23 14.65 5.48
N ASN A 44 -2.06 14.50 4.45
CA ASN A 44 -3.27 13.67 4.47
C ASN A 44 -2.99 12.15 4.60
N LEU A 45 -1.76 11.70 4.36
CA LEU A 45 -1.34 10.30 4.48
C LEU A 45 -0.49 10.04 5.73
N ARG A 46 0.05 11.09 6.36
CA ARG A 46 0.91 10.97 7.55
C ARG A 46 0.21 10.28 8.71
N ALA A 47 -1.07 10.57 8.94
CA ALA A 47 -1.84 9.98 10.04
C ALA A 47 -2.03 8.46 9.86
N GLU A 48 -2.40 8.01 8.65
CA GLU A 48 -2.57 6.58 8.37
C GLU A 48 -1.23 5.83 8.45
N PHE A 49 -0.14 6.43 7.94
CA PHE A 49 1.18 5.84 8.00
C PHE A 49 1.74 5.75 9.42
N ASN A 50 1.52 6.78 10.24
CA ASN A 50 1.91 6.74 11.64
C ASN A 50 1.14 5.66 12.41
N ALA A 51 -0.17 5.52 12.17
CA ALA A 51 -0.96 4.45 12.78
C ALA A 51 -0.42 3.05 12.40
N LEU A 52 -0.01 2.85 11.14
CA LEU A 52 0.68 1.64 10.69
C LEU A 52 2.00 1.42 11.45
N CYS A 53 2.85 2.44 11.56
CA CYS A 53 4.12 2.37 12.27
C CYS A 53 3.96 2.04 13.75
N THR A 54 2.96 2.65 14.41
CA THR A 54 2.63 2.36 15.80
C THR A 54 2.14 0.92 15.95
N ALA A 55 1.26 0.43 15.08
CA ALA A 55 0.77 -0.95 15.12
C ALA A 55 1.94 -1.96 15.01
N MET A 56 2.92 -1.68 14.16
CA MET A 56 4.10 -2.53 13.95
C MET A 56 5.11 -2.53 15.11
N ARG A 57 5.02 -1.58 16.04
CA ARG A 57 5.94 -1.47 17.20
C ARG A 57 5.23 -1.58 18.55
N ARG A 58 3.92 -1.85 18.55
CA ARG A 58 3.06 -1.85 19.74
C ARG A 58 3.41 -2.97 20.71
N GLU A 59 3.82 -4.12 20.22
CA GLU A 59 4.01 -5.31 21.05
C GLU A 59 5.44 -5.46 21.55
N ARG A 60 5.57 -5.91 22.80
CA ARG A 60 6.87 -6.22 23.38
C ARG A 60 7.42 -7.52 22.75
N PRO A 61 8.64 -7.48 22.18
CA PRO A 61 9.27 -8.68 21.65
C PRO A 61 9.53 -9.72 22.73
N GLN A 62 9.38 -11.00 22.38
CA GLN A 62 9.88 -12.11 23.20
C GLN A 62 11.41 -12.23 23.04
N PRO A 63 12.12 -12.85 24.00
CA PRO A 63 13.53 -13.11 23.83
C PRO A 63 13.76 -13.93 22.55
N ARG A 64 14.51 -13.36 21.59
CA ARG A 64 14.82 -13.84 20.22
C ARG A 64 13.83 -13.46 19.10
N GLU A 65 12.84 -12.61 19.35
CA GLU A 65 11.91 -12.12 18.33
C GLU A 65 12.06 -10.59 18.14
N SER A 66 11.75 -10.06 16.94
CA SER A 66 11.69 -8.62 16.71
C SER A 66 10.33 -8.03 17.13
N ALA A 67 10.28 -6.75 17.50
CA ALA A 67 9.02 -6.08 17.85
C ALA A 67 7.98 -6.17 16.72
N ILE A 68 8.44 -6.13 15.46
CA ILE A 68 7.62 -6.27 14.27
C ILE A 68 6.98 -7.66 14.21
N ARG A 69 7.77 -8.73 14.39
CA ARG A 69 7.27 -10.11 14.41
C ARG A 69 6.29 -10.33 15.57
N ALA A 70 6.59 -9.78 16.75
CA ALA A 70 5.70 -9.84 17.92
C ALA A 70 4.35 -9.12 17.68
N SER A 71 4.38 -7.94 17.05
CA SER A 71 3.18 -7.18 16.66
C SER A 71 2.33 -7.94 15.64
N VAL A 72 2.97 -8.45 14.59
CA VAL A 72 2.31 -9.21 13.51
C VAL A 72 1.70 -10.52 14.02
N ARG A 73 2.32 -11.15 15.02
CA ARG A 73 1.78 -12.35 15.67
C ARG A 73 0.43 -12.11 16.35
N LYS A 74 0.25 -10.97 17.02
CA LYS A 74 -1.01 -10.61 17.69
C LYS A 74 -2.05 -9.99 16.76
N MET A 75 -1.61 -9.42 15.64
CA MET A 75 -2.48 -8.87 14.61
C MET A 75 -3.38 -9.97 14.04
N SER A 76 -4.63 -9.65 13.69
CA SER A 76 -5.49 -10.57 12.90
C SER A 76 -5.15 -10.52 11.41
N ASN A 77 -5.63 -11.48 10.62
CA ASN A 77 -5.41 -11.45 9.16
C ASN A 77 -6.11 -10.25 8.52
N ASP A 78 -7.30 -9.88 8.99
CA ASP A 78 -8.03 -8.69 8.56
C ASP A 78 -7.29 -7.40 8.89
N GLU A 79 -6.73 -7.27 10.09
CA GLU A 79 -5.91 -6.11 10.45
C GLU A 79 -4.67 -6.02 9.57
N ALA A 80 -3.98 -7.14 9.32
CA ALA A 80 -2.83 -7.16 8.41
C ALA A 80 -3.23 -6.76 6.98
N ALA A 81 -4.38 -7.21 6.49
CA ALA A 81 -4.89 -6.81 5.18
C ALA A 81 -5.23 -5.30 5.11
N ARG A 82 -5.82 -4.74 6.18
CA ARG A 82 -6.09 -3.29 6.28
C ARG A 82 -4.79 -2.49 6.26
N HIS A 83 -3.78 -2.93 6.98
CA HIS A 83 -2.46 -2.29 7.00
C HIS A 83 -1.75 -2.40 5.64
N ALA A 84 -1.83 -3.54 4.97
CA ALA A 84 -1.32 -3.69 3.61
C ALA A 84 -2.03 -2.74 2.63
N ALA A 85 -3.35 -2.57 2.77
CA ALA A 85 -4.10 -1.60 1.96
C ALA A 85 -3.66 -0.14 2.22
N VAL A 86 -3.31 0.21 3.47
CA VAL A 86 -2.74 1.53 3.79
C VAL A 86 -1.42 1.75 3.05
N VAL A 87 -0.52 0.75 3.01
CA VAL A 87 0.75 0.85 2.25
C VAL A 87 0.49 1.17 0.77
N VAL A 88 -0.46 0.48 0.15
CA VAL A 88 -0.85 0.73 -1.26
C VAL A 88 -1.43 2.13 -1.44
N LYS A 89 -2.25 2.61 -0.50
CA LYS A 89 -2.81 3.98 -0.53
C LYS A 89 -1.71 5.03 -0.42
N VAL A 90 -0.74 4.82 0.46
CA VAL A 90 0.41 5.72 0.64
C VAL A 90 1.24 5.77 -0.63
N PHE A 91 1.62 4.62 -1.20
CA PHE A 91 2.31 4.53 -2.48
C PHE A 91 1.59 5.30 -3.59
N ALA A 92 0.29 5.03 -3.75
CA ALA A 92 -0.51 5.66 -4.80
C ALA A 92 -0.67 7.17 -4.57
N GLY A 93 -0.76 7.61 -3.31
CA GLY A 93 -0.82 9.02 -2.94
C GLY A 93 0.47 9.76 -3.27
N VAL A 94 1.62 9.20 -2.89
CA VAL A 94 2.93 9.78 -3.22
C VAL A 94 3.16 9.82 -4.73
N ALA A 95 2.81 8.75 -5.45
CA ALA A 95 2.92 8.71 -6.92
C ALA A 95 2.08 9.79 -7.62
N ARG A 96 0.86 10.05 -7.12
CA ARG A 96 -0.04 11.10 -7.64
C ARG A 96 0.43 12.51 -7.30
N SER A 97 1.13 12.71 -6.19
CA SER A 97 1.66 14.03 -5.80
C SER A 97 2.95 14.37 -6.54
N GLY A 98 3.81 13.38 -6.82
CA GLY A 98 5.08 13.58 -7.55
C GLY A 98 4.88 13.70 -9.07
N SER A 99 3.87 13.05 -9.62
CA SER A 99 3.46 13.22 -11.01
C SER A 99 2.42 14.33 -11.06
N GLY A 100 2.79 15.56 -11.40
CA GLY A 100 1.86 16.67 -11.69
C GLY A 100 0.96 16.43 -12.91
N MET A 101 0.57 15.18 -13.15
CA MET A 101 -0.02 14.67 -14.36
C MET A 101 -1.51 14.44 -14.13
N ALA A 102 -2.28 15.35 -14.75
CA ALA A 102 -3.68 15.28 -15.14
C ALA A 102 -4.49 14.12 -14.54
N THR A 103 -5.60 14.46 -13.90
CA THR A 103 -6.72 13.56 -13.61
C THR A 103 -7.04 12.72 -14.85
N ARG A 104 -6.40 11.54 -14.97
CA ARG A 104 -6.64 10.64 -16.08
C ARG A 104 -8.06 10.15 -15.84
N ARG A 105 -9.01 10.77 -16.54
CA ARG A 105 -10.43 10.43 -16.48
C ARG A 105 -10.51 8.93 -16.56
N VAL A 106 -10.95 8.31 -15.46
CA VAL A 106 -11.21 6.88 -15.42
C VAL A 106 -12.16 6.62 -16.58
N ARG A 107 -11.72 5.83 -17.56
CA ARG A 107 -12.55 5.49 -18.70
C ARG A 107 -13.67 4.63 -18.15
N ASN A 108 -14.85 5.22 -17.98
CA ASN A 108 -16.03 4.52 -17.49
C ASN A 108 -16.34 3.37 -18.47
N PRO A 109 -16.22 2.09 -18.07
CA PRO A 109 -16.45 0.98 -18.98
C PRO A 109 -17.92 0.93 -19.46
N ALA A 110 -18.84 1.59 -18.74
CA ALA A 110 -20.24 1.71 -19.12
C ALA A 110 -20.53 2.72 -20.24
N SER A 111 -19.52 3.47 -20.72
CA SER A 111 -19.67 4.43 -21.82
C SER A 111 -19.11 3.90 -23.16
N ALA A 112 -18.88 2.59 -23.28
CA ALA A 112 -18.55 2.00 -24.57
C ALA A 112 -19.75 2.20 -25.52
N PRO A 113 -19.57 2.86 -26.69
CA PRO A 113 -20.65 3.02 -27.65
C PRO A 113 -21.09 1.64 -28.13
N ILE A 114 -22.35 1.28 -27.88
CA ILE A 114 -22.98 0.10 -28.46
C ILE A 114 -23.16 0.41 -29.94
N VAL A 115 -22.28 -0.14 -30.78
CA VAL A 115 -22.43 -0.08 -32.23
C VAL A 115 -23.56 -1.04 -32.60
N ASN A 116 -24.74 -0.50 -32.88
CA ASN A 116 -25.87 -1.30 -33.37
C ASN A 116 -25.56 -1.74 -34.80
N LEU A 117 -25.06 -2.97 -34.94
CA LEU A 117 -24.75 -3.59 -36.23
C LEU A 117 -26.02 -4.18 -36.85
N PHE A 118 -27.01 -3.34 -37.18
CA PHE A 118 -28.20 -3.75 -37.91
C PHE A 118 -28.61 -2.65 -38.90
N ALA A 119 -28.05 -2.71 -40.10
CA ALA A 119 -28.69 -2.23 -41.34
C ALA A 119 -27.77 -2.55 -42.54
N ALA A 120 -27.81 -3.80 -43.00
CA ALA A 120 -27.44 -4.15 -44.38
C ALA A 120 -27.95 -5.55 -44.70
N ASP A 121 -29.28 -5.72 -44.78
CA ASP A 121 -29.91 -6.68 -45.69
C ASP A 121 -31.38 -6.27 -45.88
N GLY A 122 -31.75 -5.92 -47.12
CA GLY A 122 -33.08 -5.43 -47.50
C GLY A 122 -33.02 -4.53 -48.73
#